data_AF-A0A7Y9I1A1-F1
#
_entry.id   AF-A0A7Y9I1A1-F1
#
_cell.length_a   1.000
_cell.length_b   1.000
_cell.length_c   1.000
_cell.angle_alpha   90.00
_cell.angle_beta   90.00
_cell.angle_gamma   90.00
#
_symmetry.space_group_name_H-M   'P 1'
#
loop_
_entity.id
_entity.type
_entity.pdbx_description
1 polymer ?
#
loop_
_entity_poly.entity_id
_entity_poly.type
_entity_poly.pdbx_seq_one_letter_code
_entity_poly.pdbx_strand_id
1 'polypeptide(L)'
;MVQDNFIKIISNNGGTFTSFRFYNELLYEVAEYYRSPNYRALPPTFVIGKNLLIDPPILPLLITLGAYLKQYHKQTLSLVLENDLNNNNIINFLLRSDFLYIVGDNTNPTFPIGKNIFHFDKTQIGGFINKQEYRTDHKVRIYSTTDTGVISVNNIIGEESKRDFLIEHFSFTVENHFKDLLRDSITSIELNNKITDSLSELITNGLYHSGSDAYVMMFRNRYKTTCSISDNGIGLYQTIALKTVSEYYIPLNLFNILKEKITLNMSQDIKDCAFAIFETFFYSMLKDRQGLFDLILNIVIDCKGYFRLHYDYVQLIISGRMLPELNELAQIRNKIRHVHNRMSFAQIDKKEHVSTMIKLSAEAKNAVISLAQSIFQKYSHDVQYSAIRIYSVKFRGVHIETEIPQEINQ
;
A
#
# COMPACT_ATOMS: atom_id res chain seq x y z
N MET A 1 -40.10 -2.54 2.76
CA MET A 1 -39.56 -1.16 2.74
C MET A 1 -38.05 -1.28 2.60
N VAL A 2 -37.55 -0.72 1.49
CA VAL A 2 -36.18 -0.58 0.98
C VAL A 2 -35.04 -1.16 1.85
N GLN A 3 -34.66 -2.41 1.56
CA GLN A 3 -33.39 -3.01 1.99
C GLN A 3 -32.23 -2.68 1.03
N ASP A 4 -32.48 -1.89 -0.02
CA ASP A 4 -31.71 -1.95 -1.27
C ASP A 4 -30.37 -1.19 -1.27
N ASN A 5 -29.96 -0.58 -0.16
CA ASN A 5 -28.74 0.23 -0.08
C ASN A 5 -27.71 -0.23 0.96
N PHE A 6 -27.91 -1.38 1.62
CA PHE A 6 -27.00 -1.83 2.67
C PHE A 6 -25.92 -2.78 2.16
N ILE A 7 -24.65 -2.46 2.43
CA ILE A 7 -23.51 -3.36 2.23
C ILE A 7 -23.03 -3.81 3.62
N LYS A 8 -23.19 -5.11 3.90
CA LYS A 8 -22.92 -5.67 5.24
C LYS A 8 -21.53 -6.26 5.31
N ILE A 9 -20.69 -5.73 6.19
CA ILE A 9 -19.38 -6.29 6.49
C ILE A 9 -19.53 -7.17 7.73
N ILE A 10 -19.65 -8.47 7.50
CA ILE A 10 -19.90 -9.47 8.54
C ILE A 10 -18.91 -10.65 8.44
N SER A 11 -18.72 -11.35 9.55
CA SER A 11 -18.05 -12.65 9.56
C SER A 11 -18.99 -13.72 9.02
N ASN A 12 -18.78 -14.18 7.80
CA ASN A 12 -19.49 -15.34 7.26
C ASN A 12 -18.94 -16.61 7.92
N ASN A 13 -19.81 -17.45 8.48
CA ASN A 13 -19.45 -18.73 9.10
C ASN A 13 -18.35 -18.66 10.17
N GLY A 14 -18.23 -17.53 10.89
CA GLY A 14 -17.21 -17.33 11.93
C GLY A 14 -15.80 -17.00 11.43
N GLY A 15 -15.62 -16.81 10.11
CA GLY A 15 -14.33 -16.45 9.52
C GLY A 15 -13.94 -14.98 9.71
N THR A 16 -12.64 -14.71 9.81
CA THR A 16 -12.07 -13.35 9.84
C THR A 16 -12.25 -12.66 8.49
N PHE A 17 -12.55 -11.36 8.51
CA PHE A 17 -12.59 -10.50 7.33
C PHE A 17 -11.17 -10.05 6.98
N THR A 18 -10.62 -10.66 5.91
CA THR A 18 -9.22 -10.54 5.47
C THR A 18 -9.12 -9.80 4.13
N SER A 19 -7.90 -9.51 3.66
CA SER A 19 -7.68 -8.85 2.35
C SER A 19 -8.26 -9.66 1.20
N PHE A 20 -8.21 -10.99 1.31
CA PHE A 20 -8.89 -11.88 0.38
C PHE A 20 -10.41 -11.63 0.32
N ARG A 21 -11.08 -11.51 1.47
CA ARG A 21 -12.53 -11.22 1.52
C ARG A 21 -12.85 -9.80 1.07
N PHE A 22 -11.99 -8.83 1.39
CA PHE A 22 -12.13 -7.47 0.86
C PHE A 22 -12.19 -7.47 -0.68
N TYR A 23 -11.20 -8.09 -1.33
CA TYR A 23 -11.12 -8.06 -2.79
C TYR A 23 -12.13 -8.95 -3.51
N ASN A 24 -12.49 -10.12 -2.96
CA ASN A 24 -13.35 -11.09 -3.64
C ASN A 24 -14.84 -10.98 -3.25
N GLU A 25 -15.15 -10.52 -2.04
CA GLU A 25 -16.53 -10.42 -1.54
C GLU A 25 -16.97 -8.95 -1.49
N LEU A 26 -16.32 -8.12 -0.68
CA LEU A 26 -16.81 -6.75 -0.44
C LEU A 26 -16.77 -5.89 -1.70
N LEU A 27 -15.66 -5.88 -2.46
CA LEU A 27 -15.61 -5.11 -3.70
C LEU A 27 -16.61 -5.60 -4.74
N TYR A 28 -16.88 -6.91 -4.77
CA TYR A 28 -17.90 -7.49 -5.63
C TYR A 28 -19.29 -7.01 -5.24
N GLU A 29 -19.66 -7.07 -3.96
CA GLU A 29 -20.93 -6.55 -3.45
C GLU A 29 -21.12 -5.05 -3.75
N VAL A 30 -20.05 -4.25 -3.57
CA VAL A 30 -20.06 -2.83 -3.93
C VAL A 30 -20.25 -2.65 -5.43
N ALA A 31 -19.59 -3.43 -6.28
CA ALA A 31 -19.75 -3.35 -7.72
C ALA A 31 -21.17 -3.73 -8.16
N GLU A 32 -21.75 -4.79 -7.60
CA GLU A 32 -23.12 -5.22 -7.88
C GLU A 32 -24.14 -4.18 -7.41
N TYR A 33 -23.90 -3.49 -6.28
CA TYR A 33 -24.72 -2.36 -5.86
C TYR A 33 -24.83 -1.29 -6.95
N TYR A 34 -23.70 -0.89 -7.55
CA TYR A 34 -23.69 0.14 -8.61
C TYR A 34 -24.19 -0.36 -9.98
N ARG A 35 -24.08 -1.66 -10.26
CA ARG A 35 -24.61 -2.27 -11.48
C ARG A 35 -26.10 -2.58 -11.40
N SER A 36 -26.68 -2.54 -10.20
CA SER A 36 -28.08 -2.84 -9.97
C SER A 36 -29.00 -1.93 -10.79
N PRO A 37 -30.04 -2.47 -11.46
CA PRO A 37 -31.07 -1.66 -12.13
C PRO A 37 -31.78 -0.69 -11.19
N ASN A 38 -31.75 -0.97 -9.87
CA ASN A 38 -32.39 -0.15 -8.85
C ASN A 38 -31.47 0.94 -8.29
N TYR A 39 -30.25 1.11 -8.80
CA TYR A 39 -29.34 2.15 -8.35
C TYR A 39 -29.92 3.56 -8.60
N ARG A 40 -30.06 4.35 -7.52
CA ARG A 40 -30.68 5.68 -7.56
C ARG A 40 -29.70 6.84 -7.38
N ALA A 41 -28.44 6.67 -7.78
CA ALA A 41 -27.38 7.66 -7.56
C ALA A 41 -27.18 8.03 -6.07
N LEU A 42 -27.50 7.11 -5.17
CA LEU A 42 -27.27 7.26 -3.74
C LEU A 42 -26.03 6.45 -3.33
N PRO A 43 -25.29 6.90 -2.31
CA PRO A 43 -24.19 6.11 -1.76
C PRO A 43 -24.73 4.90 -1.01
N PRO A 44 -23.99 3.78 -1.00
CA PRO A 44 -24.32 2.65 -0.16
C PRO A 44 -24.16 3.04 1.32
N THR A 45 -24.98 2.43 2.16
CA THR A 45 -24.82 2.45 3.61
C THR A 45 -24.05 1.21 4.03
N PHE A 46 -22.88 1.39 4.64
CA PHE A 46 -22.09 0.28 5.16
C PHE A 46 -22.57 -0.10 6.55
N VAL A 47 -22.67 -1.40 6.82
CA VAL A 47 -23.06 -1.94 8.13
C VAL A 47 -21.93 -2.81 8.65
N ILE A 48 -21.36 -2.45 9.80
CA ILE A 48 -20.40 -3.28 10.52
C ILE A 48 -21.18 -4.17 11.48
N GLY A 49 -21.13 -5.49 11.23
CA GLY A 49 -21.79 -6.45 12.09
C GLY A 49 -21.13 -6.57 13.46
N LYS A 50 -21.92 -6.73 14.52
CA LYS A 50 -21.43 -6.76 15.91
C LYS A 50 -20.41 -7.86 16.22
N ASN A 51 -20.48 -8.98 15.49
CA ASN A 51 -19.61 -10.14 15.67
C ASN A 51 -18.49 -10.20 14.61
N LEU A 52 -18.24 -9.10 13.90
CA LEU A 52 -17.20 -9.05 12.88
C LEU A 52 -15.82 -9.28 13.51
N LEU A 53 -15.15 -10.32 13.07
CA LEU A 53 -13.72 -10.50 13.25
C LEU A 53 -13.02 -9.90 12.03
N ILE A 54 -12.10 -8.96 12.22
CA ILE A 54 -11.40 -8.28 11.14
C ILE A 54 -9.89 -8.42 11.31
N ASP A 55 -9.19 -8.68 10.21
CA ASP A 55 -7.73 -8.60 10.18
C ASP A 55 -7.31 -7.13 10.15
N PRO A 56 -6.43 -6.67 11.06
CA PRO A 56 -6.04 -5.26 11.12
C PRO A 56 -5.52 -4.64 9.81
N PRO A 57 -4.73 -5.34 8.97
CA PRO A 57 -4.29 -4.85 7.65
C PRO A 57 -5.42 -4.38 6.71
N ILE A 58 -6.68 -4.70 7.00
CA ILE A 58 -7.84 -4.29 6.22
C ILE A 58 -8.26 -2.85 6.46
N LEU A 59 -7.94 -2.26 7.61
CA LEU A 59 -8.41 -0.93 7.94
C LEU A 59 -7.98 0.12 6.90
N PRO A 60 -6.70 0.18 6.44
CA PRO A 60 -6.31 1.05 5.32
C PRO A 60 -7.14 0.87 4.04
N LEU A 61 -7.50 -0.37 3.69
CA LEU A 61 -8.30 -0.68 2.49
C LEU A 61 -9.74 -0.17 2.62
N LEU A 62 -10.36 -0.36 3.79
CA LEU A 62 -11.71 0.15 4.06
C LEU A 62 -11.75 1.68 4.03
N ILE A 63 -10.75 2.34 4.60
CA ILE A 63 -10.65 3.81 4.55
C ILE A 63 -10.47 4.28 3.12
N THR A 64 -9.60 3.62 2.35
CA THR A 64 -9.34 3.96 0.93
C THR A 64 -10.61 3.82 0.09
N LEU A 65 -11.34 2.70 0.25
CA LEU A 65 -12.63 2.49 -0.43
C LEU A 65 -13.63 3.59 -0.06
N GLY A 66 -13.77 3.89 1.24
CA GLY A 66 -14.64 4.96 1.71
C GLY A 66 -14.26 6.33 1.13
N ALA A 67 -12.97 6.67 1.11
CA ALA A 67 -12.46 7.91 0.55
C ALA A 67 -12.75 8.03 -0.95
N TYR A 68 -12.55 6.95 -1.70
CA TYR A 68 -12.90 6.89 -3.12
C TYR A 68 -14.41 7.09 -3.35
N LEU A 69 -15.25 6.40 -2.60
CA LEU A 69 -16.70 6.52 -2.71
C LEU A 69 -17.21 7.91 -2.28
N LYS A 70 -16.63 8.50 -1.23
CA LYS A 70 -16.90 9.88 -0.82
C LYS A 70 -16.58 10.86 -1.96
N GLN A 71 -15.42 10.72 -2.59
CA GLN A 71 -15.01 11.58 -3.70
C GLN A 71 -15.96 11.43 -4.89
N TYR A 72 -16.36 10.20 -5.22
CA TYR A 72 -17.31 9.91 -6.30
C TYR A 72 -18.68 10.54 -6.05
N HIS A 73 -19.24 10.37 -4.85
CA HIS A 73 -20.56 10.90 -4.48
C HIS A 73 -20.55 12.36 -4.04
N LYS A 74 -19.37 12.93 -3.80
CA LYS A 74 -19.16 14.29 -3.25
C LYS A 74 -19.90 14.53 -1.92
N GLN A 75 -20.10 13.47 -1.14
CA GLN A 75 -20.75 13.54 0.17
C GLN A 75 -20.21 12.44 1.11
N THR A 76 -20.35 12.67 2.40
CA THR A 76 -20.05 11.69 3.45
C THR A 76 -20.95 10.46 3.31
N LEU A 77 -20.39 9.28 3.53
CA LEU A 77 -21.11 8.01 3.44
C LEU A 77 -21.72 7.63 4.78
N SER A 78 -22.77 6.80 4.79
CA SER A 78 -23.36 6.31 6.03
C SER A 78 -22.68 5.03 6.51
N LEU A 79 -22.30 4.99 7.79
CA LEU A 79 -21.78 3.81 8.49
C LEU A 79 -22.67 3.49 9.69
N VAL A 80 -23.27 2.31 9.68
CA VAL A 80 -24.07 1.78 10.79
C VAL A 80 -23.21 0.81 11.58
N LEU A 81 -23.10 1.04 12.88
CA LEU A 81 -22.40 0.15 13.80
C LEU A 81 -23.46 -0.68 14.54
N GLU A 82 -23.58 -1.97 14.22
CA GLU A 82 -24.48 -2.83 15.01
C GLU A 82 -23.91 -2.98 16.41
N ASN A 83 -24.65 -2.51 17.42
CA ASN A 83 -24.26 -2.58 18.83
C ASN A 83 -25.40 -3.19 19.67
N ASP A 84 -25.06 -4.13 20.56
CA ASP A 84 -25.99 -4.73 21.53
C ASP A 84 -25.77 -4.23 22.97
N LEU A 85 -25.06 -3.10 23.13
CA LEU A 85 -24.84 -2.34 24.38
C LEU A 85 -24.08 -3.08 25.50
N ASN A 86 -23.80 -4.38 25.35
CA ASN A 86 -23.21 -5.20 26.40
C ASN A 86 -21.69 -5.38 26.27
N ASN A 87 -21.18 -5.69 25.07
CA ASN A 87 -19.74 -5.71 24.77
C ASN A 87 -19.52 -5.82 23.26
N ASN A 88 -18.95 -4.80 22.63
CA ASN A 88 -18.72 -4.80 21.20
C ASN A 88 -17.22 -4.71 20.87
N ASN A 89 -16.59 -5.88 20.77
CA ASN A 89 -15.14 -6.00 20.51
C ASN A 89 -14.73 -5.30 19.22
N ILE A 90 -15.55 -5.35 18.16
CA ILE A 90 -15.22 -4.70 16.89
C ILE A 90 -15.28 -3.17 17.01
N ILE A 91 -16.31 -2.60 17.63
CA ILE A 91 -16.37 -1.14 17.84
C ILE A 91 -15.18 -0.67 18.69
N ASN A 92 -14.85 -1.41 19.75
CA ASN A 92 -13.70 -1.09 20.59
C ASN A 92 -12.38 -1.16 19.80
N PHE A 93 -12.21 -2.17 18.95
CA PHE A 93 -11.06 -2.29 18.06
C PHE A 93 -10.97 -1.12 17.05
N LEU A 94 -12.08 -0.75 16.40
CA LEU A 94 -12.13 0.38 15.46
C LEU A 94 -11.87 1.73 16.14
N LEU A 95 -12.30 1.90 17.39
CA LEU A 95 -12.02 3.11 18.16
C LEU A 95 -10.54 3.19 18.55
N ARG A 96 -9.97 2.09 19.09
CA ARG A 96 -8.59 2.05 19.60
C ARG A 96 -7.52 2.08 18.51
N SER A 97 -7.85 1.61 17.31
CA SER A 97 -6.98 1.67 16.14
C SER A 97 -6.99 3.04 15.46
N ASP A 98 -7.64 4.04 16.05
CA ASP A 98 -7.90 5.37 15.48
C ASP A 98 -8.74 5.38 14.18
N PHE A 99 -9.27 4.23 13.75
CA PHE A 99 -10.08 4.13 12.54
C PHE A 99 -11.29 5.06 12.59
N LEU A 100 -12.09 5.02 13.67
CA LEU A 100 -13.29 5.88 13.79
C LEU A 100 -12.93 7.38 13.86
N TYR A 101 -11.78 7.74 14.44
CA TYR A 101 -11.32 9.13 14.44
C TYR A 101 -10.95 9.60 13.04
N ILE A 102 -10.22 8.75 12.28
CA ILE A 102 -9.80 9.06 10.91
C ILE A 102 -10.99 9.16 9.96
N VAL A 103 -11.92 8.20 10.01
CA VAL A 103 -13.04 8.19 9.06
C VAL A 103 -14.16 9.17 9.43
N GLY A 104 -14.26 9.58 10.70
CA GLY A 104 -15.30 10.48 11.18
C GLY A 104 -14.97 11.96 11.02
N ASP A 105 -15.65 12.77 11.83
CA ASP A 105 -15.58 14.24 11.88
C ASP A 105 -14.68 14.74 13.03
N ASN A 106 -13.66 13.95 13.43
CA ASN A 106 -12.83 14.30 14.58
C ASN A 106 -12.09 15.63 14.36
N THR A 107 -12.29 16.57 15.29
CA THR A 107 -11.61 17.87 15.33
C THR A 107 -10.62 17.99 16.49
N ASN A 108 -10.52 16.97 17.36
CA ASN A 108 -9.62 17.02 18.51
C ASN A 108 -8.15 16.99 18.03
N PRO A 109 -7.33 18.01 18.37
CA PRO A 109 -5.94 18.09 17.94
C PRO A 109 -5.02 17.00 18.52
N THR A 110 -5.44 16.28 19.56
CA THR A 110 -4.66 15.17 20.14
C THR A 110 -4.83 13.85 19.38
N PHE A 111 -5.74 13.79 18.42
CA PHE A 111 -6.04 12.64 17.57
C PHE A 111 -5.88 13.02 16.09
N PRO A 112 -5.76 12.06 15.17
CA PRO A 112 -5.75 12.35 13.74
C PRO A 112 -6.97 13.18 13.33
N ILE A 113 -6.74 14.21 12.50
CA ILE A 113 -7.84 15.03 11.98
C ILE A 113 -8.75 14.14 11.13
N GLY A 114 -10.03 14.15 11.46
CA GLY A 114 -11.04 13.34 10.77
C GLY A 114 -11.23 13.78 9.32
N LYS A 115 -11.34 12.80 8.43
CA LYS A 115 -11.50 13.02 6.98
C LYS A 115 -12.95 13.07 6.52
N ASN A 116 -13.91 12.98 7.44
CA ASN A 116 -15.35 13.02 7.14
C ASN A 116 -15.73 12.03 6.04
N ILE A 117 -15.21 10.80 6.11
CA ILE A 117 -15.48 9.73 5.14
C ILE A 117 -16.82 9.08 5.45
N PHE A 118 -17.05 8.76 6.72
CA PHE A 118 -18.26 8.14 7.21
C PHE A 118 -18.94 9.00 8.27
N HIS A 119 -20.27 9.02 8.22
CA HIS A 119 -21.13 9.49 9.29
C HIS A 119 -21.68 8.27 10.03
N PHE A 120 -21.52 8.25 11.36
CA PHE A 120 -22.01 7.21 12.25
C PHE A 120 -22.50 7.84 13.55
N ASP A 121 -23.44 7.16 14.21
CA ASP A 121 -23.97 7.60 15.49
C ASP A 121 -22.93 7.36 16.61
N LYS A 122 -22.39 8.45 17.14
CA LYS A 122 -21.39 8.42 18.23
C LYS A 122 -21.95 7.78 19.51
N THR A 123 -23.27 7.79 19.72
CA THR A 123 -23.88 7.15 20.89
C THR A 123 -23.76 5.62 20.82
N GLN A 124 -23.67 5.05 19.61
CA GLN A 124 -23.43 3.62 19.39
C GLN A 124 -22.02 3.18 19.76
N ILE A 125 -21.09 4.12 20.02
CA ILE A 125 -19.73 3.82 20.48
C ILE A 125 -19.71 3.57 22.00
N GLY A 126 -20.66 4.08 22.78
CA GLY A 126 -20.72 3.84 24.22
C GLY A 126 -19.49 4.34 25.02
N GLY A 127 -19.35 3.86 26.27
CA GLY A 127 -18.31 4.29 27.23
C GLY A 127 -16.92 3.65 27.03
N PHE A 128 -16.60 3.09 25.86
CA PHE A 128 -15.34 2.38 25.60
C PHE A 128 -14.09 3.29 25.60
N ILE A 129 -14.25 4.58 25.89
CA ILE A 129 -13.17 5.57 26.00
C ILE A 129 -12.23 5.27 27.19
N ASN A 130 -12.70 4.52 28.20
CA ASN A 130 -11.92 4.21 29.40
C ASN A 130 -11.76 2.69 29.61
N LYS A 131 -10.61 2.12 29.20
CA LYS A 131 -9.89 0.98 29.84
C LYS A 131 -8.67 0.55 29.02
N GLN A 132 -7.56 0.29 29.69
CA GLN A 132 -6.28 -0.22 29.15
C GLN A 132 -6.46 -1.57 28.42
N GLU A 133 -5.41 -2.03 27.70
CA GLU A 133 -5.20 -3.38 27.10
C GLU A 133 -5.08 -3.52 25.56
N TYR A 134 -4.77 -2.45 24.82
CA TYR A 134 -4.07 -2.62 23.53
C TYR A 134 -2.79 -1.78 23.55
N ARG A 135 -1.70 -2.31 22.96
CA ARG A 135 -0.47 -1.53 22.77
C ARG A 135 -0.81 -0.27 21.99
N THR A 136 -0.28 0.87 22.42
CA THR A 136 -0.48 2.20 21.82
C THR A 136 -0.12 2.27 20.34
N ASP A 137 0.60 1.27 19.83
CA ASP A 137 1.30 1.33 18.55
C ASP A 137 0.48 0.71 17.41
N HIS A 138 -0.52 -0.11 17.71
CA HIS A 138 -1.41 -0.75 16.72
C HIS A 138 -2.51 0.19 16.23
N LYS A 139 -2.10 1.32 15.65
CA LYS A 139 -2.97 2.38 15.13
C LYS A 139 -2.89 2.46 13.62
N VAL A 140 -4.03 2.76 13.01
CA VAL A 140 -4.04 3.28 11.65
C VAL A 140 -3.50 4.70 11.69
N ARG A 141 -2.56 4.97 10.80
CA ARG A 141 -1.94 6.27 10.58
C ARG A 141 -2.45 6.82 9.26
N ILE A 142 -2.61 8.12 9.23
CA ILE A 142 -2.90 8.88 8.02
C ILE A 142 -1.77 9.87 7.81
N TYR A 143 -1.33 9.96 6.56
CA TYR A 143 -0.38 10.97 6.13
C TYR A 143 -1.06 11.80 5.06
N SER A 144 -1.03 13.13 5.22
CA SER A 144 -1.69 14.08 4.33
C SER A 144 -0.84 15.33 4.11
N THR A 145 -0.93 15.92 2.92
CA THR A 145 -0.34 17.24 2.64
C THR A 145 -1.08 18.38 3.35
N THR A 146 -2.25 18.07 3.93
CA THR A 146 -3.07 19.02 4.70
C THR A 146 -2.77 19.00 6.20
N ASP A 147 -1.90 18.12 6.67
CA ASP A 147 -1.53 18.03 8.08
C ASP A 147 -0.72 19.26 8.52
N THR A 148 -0.89 19.70 9.77
CA THR A 148 -0.30 20.94 10.29
C THR A 148 1.22 21.00 10.19
N GLY A 149 1.90 19.86 10.32
CA GLY A 149 3.36 19.75 10.16
C GLY A 149 3.84 19.67 8.72
N VAL A 150 2.93 19.47 7.75
CA VAL A 150 3.23 19.25 6.33
C VAL A 150 2.74 20.40 5.46
N ILE A 151 1.76 21.19 5.91
CA ILE A 151 1.10 22.24 5.13
C ILE A 151 2.07 23.28 4.55
N SER A 152 3.23 23.47 5.19
CA SER A 152 4.32 24.34 4.72
C SER A 152 4.93 23.89 3.39
N VAL A 153 4.80 22.61 3.01
CA VAL A 153 5.28 22.08 1.72
C VAL A 153 4.66 22.84 0.53
N ASN A 154 3.46 23.37 0.70
CA ASN A 154 2.78 24.15 -0.35
C ASN A 154 3.52 25.45 -0.68
N ASN A 155 4.35 25.96 0.25
CA ASN A 155 5.12 27.20 0.09
C ASN A 155 6.54 26.96 -0.46
N ILE A 156 6.99 25.70 -0.54
CA ILE A 156 8.32 25.36 -1.06
C ILE A 156 8.31 25.44 -2.59
N ILE A 157 9.32 26.07 -3.18
CA ILE A 157 9.48 26.18 -4.64
C ILE A 157 10.39 25.05 -5.12
N GLY A 158 10.02 24.37 -6.20
CA GLY A 158 10.79 23.28 -6.80
C GLY A 158 10.30 21.90 -6.36
N GLU A 159 10.20 20.97 -7.32
CA GLU A 159 9.68 19.62 -7.08
C GLU A 159 10.60 18.80 -6.17
N GLU A 160 11.92 18.88 -6.39
CA GLU A 160 12.90 18.15 -5.58
C GLU A 160 12.91 18.67 -4.13
N SER A 161 12.89 20.00 -3.93
CA SER A 161 12.87 20.59 -2.59
C SER A 161 11.59 20.27 -1.82
N LYS A 162 10.42 20.24 -2.48
CA LYS A 162 9.16 19.79 -1.86
C LYS A 162 9.28 18.35 -1.40
N ARG A 163 9.81 17.49 -2.26
CA ARG A 163 9.97 16.07 -1.98
C ARG A 163 10.94 15.84 -0.82
N ASP A 164 12.09 16.49 -0.83
CA ASP A 164 13.11 16.31 0.21
C ASP A 164 12.58 16.70 1.58
N PHE A 165 11.82 17.80 1.65
CA PHE A 165 11.12 18.20 2.87
C PHE A 165 10.12 17.12 3.35
N LEU A 166 9.31 16.56 2.45
CA LEU A 166 8.37 15.50 2.80
C LEU A 166 9.08 14.24 3.28
N ILE A 167 10.17 13.84 2.62
CA ILE A 167 10.96 12.67 3.03
C ILE A 167 11.54 12.89 4.41
N GLU A 168 12.17 14.03 4.68
CA GLU A 168 12.75 14.35 5.99
C GLU A 168 11.68 14.31 7.09
N HIS A 169 10.53 14.97 6.85
CA HIS A 169 9.42 14.99 7.78
C HIS A 169 8.85 13.59 8.05
N PHE A 170 8.63 12.79 6.99
CA PHE A 170 8.04 11.47 7.14
C PHE A 170 9.03 10.44 7.67
N SER A 171 10.34 10.54 7.40
CA SER A 171 11.34 9.66 8.02
C SER A 171 11.25 9.70 9.55
N PHE A 172 11.15 10.90 10.14
CA PHE A 172 10.98 11.04 11.59
C PHE A 172 9.60 10.54 12.07
N THR A 173 8.54 10.88 11.34
CA THR A 173 7.17 10.54 11.73
C THR A 173 6.90 9.03 11.65
N VAL A 174 7.34 8.38 10.57
CA VAL A 174 7.23 6.94 10.33
C VAL A 174 8.07 6.17 11.36
N GLU A 175 9.28 6.65 11.67
CA GLU A 175 10.09 6.08 12.75
C GLU A 175 9.30 6.10 14.06
N ASN A 176 8.80 7.27 14.48
CA ASN A 176 8.03 7.38 15.73
C ASN A 176 6.78 6.49 15.75
N HIS A 177 6.13 6.28 14.60
CA HIS A 177 4.93 5.46 14.52
C HIS A 177 5.18 3.96 14.57
N PHE A 178 6.30 3.46 14.02
CA PHE A 178 6.48 2.03 13.75
C PHE A 178 7.74 1.41 14.33
N LYS A 179 8.67 2.20 14.88
CA LYS A 179 9.96 1.73 15.41
C LYS A 179 9.81 0.59 16.42
N ASP A 180 8.87 0.67 17.34
CA ASP A 180 8.71 -0.36 18.37
C ASP A 180 8.16 -1.67 17.80
N LEU A 181 7.23 -1.60 16.82
CA LEU A 181 6.71 -2.77 16.11
C LEU A 181 7.77 -3.45 15.23
N LEU A 182 8.64 -2.65 14.60
CA LEU A 182 9.74 -3.12 13.77
C LEU A 182 10.86 -3.76 14.60
N ARG A 183 11.29 -3.10 15.70
CA ARG A 183 12.30 -3.62 16.64
C ARG A 183 11.93 -4.97 17.24
N ASP A 184 10.63 -5.16 17.50
CA ASP A 184 10.09 -6.43 17.99
C ASP A 184 10.22 -7.60 16.99
N SER A 185 10.45 -7.30 15.71
CA SER A 185 10.46 -8.27 14.62
C SER A 185 11.82 -8.40 13.94
N ILE A 186 12.63 -7.34 14.01
CA ILE A 186 13.91 -7.22 13.33
C ILE A 186 14.96 -6.79 14.35
N THR A 187 15.94 -7.65 14.54
CA THR A 187 17.05 -7.41 15.47
C THR A 187 18.07 -6.40 14.93
N SER A 188 18.23 -6.31 13.60
CA SER A 188 19.17 -5.38 12.97
C SER A 188 18.64 -3.94 12.95
N ILE A 189 19.32 -3.03 13.65
CA ILE A 189 19.03 -1.59 13.61
C ILE A 189 19.16 -1.04 12.19
N GLU A 190 20.16 -1.51 11.43
CA GLU A 190 20.36 -1.08 10.05
C GLU A 190 19.17 -1.45 9.16
N LEU A 191 18.65 -2.67 9.29
CA LEU A 191 17.50 -3.13 8.52
C LEU A 191 16.20 -2.40 8.92
N ASN A 192 16.03 -2.12 10.21
CA ASN A 192 14.93 -1.29 10.71
C ASN A 192 14.93 0.11 10.06
N ASN A 193 16.10 0.74 9.99
CA ASN A 193 16.25 2.06 9.37
C ASN A 193 15.96 1.99 7.86
N LYS A 194 16.51 0.98 7.15
CA LYS A 194 16.23 0.79 5.71
C LYS A 194 14.74 0.60 5.41
N ILE A 195 14.03 -0.16 6.23
CA ILE A 195 12.57 -0.35 6.07
C ILE A 195 11.83 0.96 6.35
N THR A 196 12.21 1.68 7.41
CA THR A 196 11.61 2.98 7.77
C THR A 196 11.80 4.01 6.64
N ASP A 197 13.00 4.10 6.08
CA ASP A 197 13.31 4.98 4.94
C ASP A 197 12.47 4.62 3.72
N SER A 198 12.36 3.32 3.43
CA SER A 198 11.58 2.83 2.29
C SER A 198 10.08 3.09 2.47
N LEU A 199 9.53 2.92 3.67
CA LEU A 199 8.14 3.25 4.00
C LEU A 199 7.88 4.76 3.84
N SER A 200 8.82 5.59 4.28
CA SER A 200 8.73 7.06 4.20
C SER A 200 8.73 7.55 2.75
N GLU A 201 9.58 6.98 1.89
CA GLU A 201 9.56 7.24 0.45
C GLU A 201 8.25 6.77 -0.20
N LEU A 202 7.68 5.62 0.21
CA LEU A 202 6.40 5.15 -0.32
C LEU A 202 5.23 6.08 0.05
N ILE A 203 5.17 6.50 1.30
CA ILE A 203 4.18 7.48 1.79
C ILE A 203 4.33 8.80 1.03
N THR A 204 5.56 9.29 0.89
CA THR A 204 5.85 10.51 0.13
C THR A 204 5.42 10.38 -1.33
N ASN A 205 5.64 9.23 -1.96
CA ASN A 205 5.21 8.98 -3.34
C ASN A 205 3.67 8.99 -3.46
N GLY A 206 2.94 8.40 -2.52
CA GLY A 206 1.46 8.43 -2.49
C GLY A 206 0.91 9.86 -2.38
N LEU A 207 1.55 10.70 -1.56
CA LEU A 207 1.15 12.09 -1.39
C LEU A 207 1.50 12.97 -2.58
N TYR A 208 2.76 12.89 -3.02
CA TYR A 208 3.30 13.82 -4.01
C TYR A 208 2.94 13.42 -5.44
N HIS A 209 3.12 12.16 -5.80
CA HIS A 209 2.86 11.70 -7.18
C HIS A 209 1.41 11.29 -7.38
N SER A 210 0.78 10.69 -6.37
CA SER A 210 -0.59 10.21 -6.51
C SER A 210 -1.65 11.22 -6.08
N GLY A 211 -1.24 12.32 -5.41
CA GLY A 211 -2.11 13.42 -5.01
C GLY A 211 -3.18 13.01 -3.98
N SER A 212 -2.91 11.94 -3.23
CA SER A 212 -3.85 11.29 -2.33
C SER A 212 -3.28 11.17 -0.92
N ASP A 213 -4.16 11.08 0.07
CA ASP A 213 -3.77 10.69 1.43
C ASP A 213 -3.28 9.23 1.43
N ALA A 214 -2.28 8.93 2.26
CA ALA A 214 -1.79 7.57 2.47
C ALA A 214 -2.27 7.04 3.82
N TYR A 215 -2.92 5.87 3.81
CA TYR A 215 -3.42 5.20 5.01
C TYR A 215 -2.51 4.00 5.30
N VAL A 216 -1.95 3.95 6.50
CA VAL A 216 -0.94 2.95 6.87
C VAL A 216 -1.29 2.31 8.19
N MET A 217 -1.20 1.00 8.28
CA MET A 217 -1.29 0.30 9.55
C MET A 217 -0.21 -0.76 9.62
N MET A 218 0.56 -0.76 10.72
CA MET A 218 1.43 -1.86 11.08
C MET A 218 0.85 -2.57 12.30
N PHE A 219 0.86 -3.89 12.25
CA PHE A 219 0.27 -4.72 13.28
C PHE A 219 1.12 -5.97 13.51
N ARG A 220 1.30 -6.31 14.79
CA ARG A 220 2.04 -7.49 15.21
C ARG A 220 1.08 -8.52 15.82
N ASN A 221 1.19 -9.77 15.38
CA ASN A 221 0.60 -10.93 16.05
C ASN A 221 1.69 -11.88 16.57
N ARG A 222 1.31 -13.09 17.03
CA ARG A 222 2.26 -14.08 17.56
C ARG A 222 3.29 -14.59 16.52
N TYR A 223 2.94 -14.55 15.24
CA TYR A 223 3.70 -15.24 14.18
C TYR A 223 4.40 -14.28 13.23
N LYS A 224 3.89 -13.05 13.10
CA LYS A 224 4.39 -12.10 12.11
C LYS A 224 4.03 -10.66 12.47
N THR A 225 4.74 -9.76 11.83
CA THR A 225 4.41 -8.34 11.76
C THR A 225 3.99 -8.01 10.34
N THR A 226 2.83 -7.38 10.20
CA THR A 226 2.25 -7.04 8.91
C THR A 226 2.14 -5.52 8.80
N CYS A 227 2.55 -4.96 7.67
CA CYS A 227 2.33 -3.57 7.33
C CYS A 227 1.42 -3.50 6.10
N SER A 228 0.42 -2.62 6.15
CA SER A 228 -0.53 -2.37 5.06
C SER A 228 -0.52 -0.88 4.76
N ILE A 229 -0.23 -0.51 3.51
CA ILE A 229 -0.26 0.85 2.99
C ILE A 229 -1.26 0.89 1.86
N SER A 230 -2.20 1.82 1.89
CA SER A 230 -3.19 1.99 0.83
C SER A 230 -3.37 3.47 0.51
N ASP A 231 -3.50 3.78 -0.78
CA ASP A 231 -3.87 5.09 -1.30
C ASP A 231 -5.00 4.98 -2.33
N ASN A 232 -5.73 6.08 -2.57
CA ASN A 232 -6.77 6.16 -3.61
C ASN A 232 -6.33 7.02 -4.80
N GLY A 233 -5.04 7.10 -5.07
CA GLY A 233 -4.47 8.03 -6.02
C GLY A 233 -4.57 7.59 -7.48
N ILE A 234 -3.76 8.23 -8.34
CA ILE A 234 -3.90 8.07 -9.81
C ILE A 234 -3.53 6.68 -10.34
N GLY A 235 -2.76 5.89 -9.57
CA GLY A 235 -2.31 4.54 -9.94
C GLY A 235 -0.91 4.48 -10.54
N LEU A 236 -0.39 3.25 -10.71
CA LEU A 236 1.01 3.02 -11.15
C LEU A 236 1.26 3.45 -12.60
N TYR A 237 0.39 3.06 -13.53
CA TYR A 237 0.58 3.38 -14.95
C TYR A 237 0.66 4.89 -15.17
N GLN A 238 -0.31 5.64 -14.63
CA GLN A 238 -0.37 7.09 -14.74
C GLN A 238 0.84 7.75 -14.06
N THR A 239 1.25 7.24 -12.89
CA THR A 239 2.43 7.74 -12.18
C THR A 239 3.70 7.59 -13.00
N ILE A 240 3.88 6.46 -13.69
CA ILE A 240 5.03 6.23 -14.56
C ILE A 240 4.96 7.07 -15.83
N ALA A 241 3.79 7.17 -16.46
CA ALA A 241 3.60 7.93 -17.70
C ALA A 241 3.95 9.42 -17.54
N LEU A 242 3.83 9.96 -16.32
CA LEU A 242 4.18 11.34 -15.98
C LEU A 242 5.67 11.56 -15.67
N LYS A 243 6.50 10.51 -15.65
CA LYS A 243 7.94 10.66 -15.37
C LYS A 243 8.67 11.30 -16.55
N THR A 244 9.73 12.02 -16.25
CA THR A 244 10.61 12.61 -17.26
C THR A 244 11.54 11.56 -17.85
N VAL A 245 11.85 11.73 -19.14
CA VAL A 245 12.90 10.95 -19.80
C VAL A 245 14.25 11.37 -19.21
N SER A 246 15.12 10.39 -18.97
CA SER A 246 16.52 10.61 -18.61
C SER A 246 17.43 9.83 -19.57
N GLU A 247 18.74 10.00 -19.43
CA GLU A 247 19.75 9.36 -20.27
C GLU A 247 19.74 7.82 -20.15
N TYR A 248 19.19 7.26 -19.07
CA TYR A 248 19.16 5.83 -18.80
C TYR A 248 17.76 5.28 -18.47
N TYR A 249 16.70 6.09 -18.59
CA TYR A 249 15.32 5.67 -18.37
C TYR A 249 14.35 6.40 -19.30
N ILE A 250 13.48 5.61 -19.95
CA ILE A 250 12.38 6.09 -20.79
C ILE A 250 11.08 5.52 -20.21
N PRO A 251 10.12 6.38 -19.81
CA PRO A 251 8.83 5.94 -19.27
C PRO A 251 8.11 4.95 -20.17
N LEU A 252 7.53 3.90 -19.57
CA LEU A 252 6.76 2.85 -20.24
C LEU A 252 7.55 2.04 -21.29
N ASN A 253 8.87 2.16 -21.35
CA ASN A 253 9.66 1.40 -22.30
C ASN A 253 9.70 -0.09 -21.96
N LEU A 254 9.90 -0.45 -20.69
CA LEU A 254 9.86 -1.85 -20.26
C LEU A 254 8.43 -2.40 -20.38
N PHE A 255 7.40 -1.61 -20.04
CA PHE A 255 6.00 -1.95 -20.25
C PHE A 255 5.71 -2.41 -21.69
N ASN A 256 6.14 -1.63 -22.69
CA ASN A 256 5.93 -1.97 -24.10
C ASN A 256 6.69 -3.25 -24.50
N ILE A 257 7.93 -3.42 -24.02
CA ILE A 257 8.70 -4.64 -24.26
C ILE A 257 8.01 -5.88 -23.68
N LEU A 258 7.46 -5.77 -22.46
CA LEU A 258 6.72 -6.87 -21.82
C LEU A 258 5.46 -7.23 -22.62
N LYS A 259 4.75 -6.22 -23.14
CA LYS A 259 3.56 -6.41 -23.99
C LYS A 259 3.86 -7.17 -25.28
N GLU A 260 5.04 -6.96 -25.87
CA GLU A 260 5.49 -7.69 -27.05
C GLU A 260 6.00 -9.10 -26.72
N LYS A 261 6.70 -9.28 -25.60
CA LYS A 261 7.38 -10.54 -25.26
C LYS A 261 6.50 -11.55 -24.54
N ILE A 262 5.46 -11.12 -23.83
CA ILE A 262 4.69 -11.98 -22.91
C ILE A 262 3.25 -12.12 -23.40
N THR A 263 2.96 -13.29 -23.96
CA THR A 263 1.60 -13.65 -24.38
C THR A 263 0.89 -14.40 -23.26
N LEU A 264 -0.11 -13.76 -22.67
CA LEU A 264 -0.99 -14.35 -21.66
C LEU A 264 -2.41 -14.50 -22.17
N ASN A 265 -3.11 -15.54 -21.75
CA ASN A 265 -4.54 -15.71 -22.02
C ASN A 265 -5.38 -14.96 -20.97
N MET A 266 -5.40 -13.62 -21.05
CA MET A 266 -6.18 -12.74 -20.17
C MET A 266 -6.51 -11.42 -20.90
N SER A 267 -7.43 -10.62 -20.35
CA SER A 267 -7.81 -9.33 -20.95
C SER A 267 -6.63 -8.35 -20.99
N GLN A 268 -6.68 -7.42 -21.94
CA GLN A 268 -5.60 -6.44 -22.10
C GLN A 268 -5.44 -5.55 -20.86
N ASP A 269 -6.55 -5.16 -20.22
CA ASP A 269 -6.52 -4.34 -19.01
C ASP A 269 -5.75 -5.02 -17.86
N ILE A 270 -5.94 -6.33 -17.68
CA ILE A 270 -5.21 -7.10 -16.65
C ILE A 270 -3.72 -7.18 -16.99
N LYS A 271 -3.36 -7.40 -18.26
CA LYS A 271 -1.95 -7.40 -18.70
C LYS A 271 -1.29 -6.07 -18.45
N ASP A 272 -1.97 -4.98 -18.82
CA ASP A 272 -1.47 -3.62 -18.68
C ASP A 272 -1.25 -3.30 -17.18
N CYS A 273 -2.15 -3.72 -16.30
CA CYS A 273 -1.95 -3.59 -14.84
C CYS A 273 -0.69 -4.33 -14.36
N ALA A 274 -0.52 -5.59 -14.78
CA ALA A 274 0.61 -6.40 -14.38
C ALA A 274 1.95 -5.84 -14.92
N PHE A 275 1.98 -5.37 -16.17
CA PHE A 275 3.19 -4.77 -16.76
C PHE A 275 3.53 -3.42 -16.14
N ALA A 276 2.54 -2.63 -15.73
CA ALA A 276 2.77 -1.38 -15.00
C ALA A 276 3.45 -1.61 -13.64
N ILE A 277 3.14 -2.73 -12.96
CA ILE A 277 3.85 -3.14 -11.74
C ILE A 277 5.34 -3.36 -12.02
N PHE A 278 5.68 -4.15 -13.05
CA PHE A 278 7.09 -4.43 -13.39
C PHE A 278 7.85 -3.20 -13.88
N GLU A 279 7.22 -2.33 -14.66
CA GLU A 279 7.76 -1.02 -15.02
C GLU A 279 8.06 -0.18 -13.78
N THR A 280 7.17 -0.19 -12.79
CA THR A 280 7.38 0.52 -11.51
C THR A 280 8.57 -0.05 -10.73
N PHE A 281 8.73 -1.38 -10.71
CA PHE A 281 9.91 -2.02 -10.09
C PHE A 281 11.21 -1.59 -10.75
N PHE A 282 11.25 -1.66 -12.08
CA PHE A 282 12.40 -1.22 -12.86
C PHE A 282 12.74 0.24 -12.59
N TYR A 283 11.76 1.15 -12.68
CA TYR A 283 11.98 2.55 -12.36
C TYR A 283 12.48 2.75 -10.92
N SER A 284 11.90 2.04 -9.95
CA SER A 284 12.33 2.11 -8.55
C SER A 284 13.77 1.64 -8.34
N MET A 285 14.29 0.70 -9.14
CA MET A 285 15.68 0.22 -9.01
C MET A 285 16.71 1.28 -9.43
N LEU A 286 16.36 2.14 -10.39
CA LEU A 286 17.29 3.11 -10.98
C LEU A 286 17.50 4.36 -10.12
N LYS A 287 16.63 4.59 -9.14
CA LYS A 287 16.70 5.74 -8.23
C LYS A 287 17.98 5.71 -7.39
N ASP A 288 18.44 6.88 -6.99
CA ASP A 288 19.55 7.10 -6.07
C ASP A 288 19.21 6.77 -4.60
N ARG A 289 17.96 6.97 -4.22
CA ARG A 289 17.42 6.68 -2.87
C ARG A 289 16.78 5.31 -2.73
N GLN A 290 16.55 4.90 -1.48
CA GLN A 290 15.78 3.70 -1.15
C GLN A 290 14.29 3.91 -1.45
N GLY A 291 13.60 2.88 -1.93
CA GLY A 291 12.17 2.96 -2.22
C GLY A 291 11.47 1.60 -2.33
N LEU A 292 10.45 1.52 -3.18
CA LEU A 292 9.61 0.32 -3.34
C LEU A 292 10.44 -0.95 -3.56
N PHE A 293 11.41 -0.91 -4.47
CA PHE A 293 12.21 -2.09 -4.78
C PHE A 293 13.14 -2.48 -3.62
N ASP A 294 13.75 -1.51 -2.93
CA ASP A 294 14.55 -1.78 -1.74
C ASP A 294 13.69 -2.40 -0.63
N LEU A 295 12.43 -1.95 -0.45
CA LEU A 295 11.50 -2.58 0.48
C LEU A 295 11.25 -4.05 0.11
N ILE A 296 11.06 -4.38 -1.17
CA ILE A 296 10.88 -5.76 -1.62
C ILE A 296 12.08 -6.61 -1.22
N LEU A 297 13.30 -6.14 -1.48
CA LEU A 297 14.53 -6.88 -1.14
C LEU A 297 14.68 -7.06 0.38
N ASN A 298 14.53 -5.99 1.15
CA ASN A 298 14.63 -6.01 2.61
C ASN A 298 13.61 -6.97 3.24
N ILE A 299 12.37 -6.98 2.74
CA ILE A 299 11.31 -7.86 3.28
C ILE A 299 11.52 -9.31 2.85
N VAL A 300 11.78 -9.57 1.57
CA VAL A 300 11.76 -10.94 1.03
C VAL A 300 13.10 -11.64 1.23
N ILE A 301 14.22 -10.96 1.02
CA ILE A 301 15.56 -11.52 1.16
C ILE A 301 15.99 -11.46 2.62
N ASP A 302 16.03 -10.27 3.22
CA ASP A 302 16.65 -10.09 4.53
C ASP A 302 15.72 -10.57 5.67
N CYS A 303 14.41 -10.34 5.56
CA CYS A 303 13.44 -10.80 6.56
C CYS A 303 12.79 -12.16 6.25
N LYS A 304 13.08 -12.78 5.09
CA LYS A 304 12.44 -14.03 4.62
C LYS A 304 10.90 -13.94 4.60
N GLY A 305 10.38 -12.75 4.34
CA GLY A 305 8.98 -12.42 4.40
C GLY A 305 8.24 -12.51 3.07
N TYR A 306 7.06 -11.87 3.05
CA TYR A 306 6.22 -11.74 1.85
C TYR A 306 5.98 -10.28 1.55
N PHE A 307 5.96 -9.96 0.26
CA PHE A 307 5.59 -8.64 -0.23
C PHE A 307 4.44 -8.79 -1.22
N ARG A 308 3.37 -8.02 -1.05
CA ARG A 308 2.21 -8.00 -1.94
C ARG A 308 1.99 -6.59 -2.43
N LEU A 309 1.82 -6.42 -3.73
CA LEU A 309 1.45 -5.16 -4.36
C LEU A 309 0.20 -5.38 -5.19
N HIS A 310 -0.87 -4.69 -4.84
CA HIS A 310 -2.11 -4.65 -5.60
C HIS A 310 -2.19 -3.34 -6.39
N TYR A 311 -2.53 -3.45 -7.67
CA TYR A 311 -2.86 -2.36 -8.56
C TYR A 311 -4.02 -2.75 -9.48
N ASP A 312 -5.12 -2.00 -9.38
CA ASP A 312 -6.34 -2.16 -10.18
C ASP A 312 -6.96 -3.57 -10.11
N TYR A 313 -6.64 -4.45 -11.07
CA TYR A 313 -7.19 -5.81 -11.15
C TYR A 313 -6.21 -6.87 -10.64
N VAL A 314 -4.95 -6.50 -10.39
CA VAL A 314 -3.85 -7.44 -10.22
C VAL A 314 -3.21 -7.24 -8.86
N GLN A 315 -2.99 -8.35 -8.15
CA GLN A 315 -2.05 -8.40 -7.03
C GLN A 315 -0.88 -9.30 -7.39
N LEU A 316 0.33 -8.75 -7.26
CA LEU A 316 1.58 -9.48 -7.36
C LEU A 316 2.08 -9.83 -5.95
N ILE A 317 2.44 -11.09 -5.74
CA ILE A 317 2.96 -11.65 -4.49
C ILE A 317 4.40 -12.09 -4.72
N ILE A 318 5.34 -11.41 -4.07
CA ILE A 318 6.78 -11.69 -4.10
C ILE A 318 7.16 -12.41 -2.80
N SER A 319 7.91 -13.49 -2.94
CA SER A 319 8.27 -14.38 -1.82
C SER A 319 9.59 -15.09 -2.07
N GLY A 320 10.03 -15.91 -1.10
CA GLY A 320 11.24 -16.72 -1.20
C GLY A 320 11.31 -17.65 -2.44
N ARG A 321 10.19 -17.92 -3.12
CA ARG A 321 10.16 -18.70 -4.38
C ARG A 321 10.82 -17.99 -5.58
N MET A 322 11.12 -16.71 -5.43
CA MET A 322 11.77 -15.86 -6.45
C MET A 322 13.20 -15.48 -6.03
N LEU A 323 13.77 -16.13 -5.01
CA LEU A 323 15.11 -15.79 -4.53
C LEU A 323 16.19 -15.78 -5.61
N PRO A 324 16.23 -16.73 -6.58
CA PRO A 324 17.22 -16.67 -7.65
C PRO A 324 17.18 -15.36 -8.43
N GLU A 325 15.99 -14.97 -8.89
CA GLU A 325 15.78 -13.73 -9.66
C GLU A 325 15.97 -12.48 -8.78
N LEU A 326 15.52 -12.51 -7.53
CA LEU A 326 15.65 -11.38 -6.60
C LEU A 326 17.11 -11.15 -6.17
N ASN A 327 17.91 -12.21 -6.01
CA ASN A 327 19.34 -12.08 -5.68
C ASN A 327 20.13 -11.44 -6.82
N GLU A 328 19.83 -11.79 -8.07
CA GLU A 328 20.41 -11.13 -9.25
C GLU A 328 20.05 -9.63 -9.25
N LEU A 329 18.76 -9.31 -9.07
CA LEU A 329 18.29 -7.93 -9.02
C LEU A 329 18.90 -7.15 -7.84
N ALA A 330 19.11 -7.78 -6.69
CA ALA A 330 19.77 -7.18 -5.53
C ALA A 330 21.23 -6.81 -5.83
N GLN A 331 21.97 -7.67 -6.53
CA GLN A 331 23.34 -7.36 -6.95
C GLN A 331 23.38 -6.16 -7.90
N ILE A 332 22.48 -6.11 -8.89
CA ILE A 332 22.38 -4.98 -9.82
C ILE A 332 22.02 -3.70 -9.06
N ARG A 333 21.03 -3.77 -8.15
CA ARG A 333 20.62 -2.64 -7.30
C ARG A 333 21.76 -2.10 -6.45
N ASN A 334 22.58 -2.96 -5.86
CA ASN A 334 23.75 -2.56 -5.08
C ASN A 334 24.81 -1.86 -5.94
N LYS A 335 25.05 -2.33 -7.18
CA LYS A 335 25.93 -1.63 -8.13
C LYS A 335 25.39 -0.24 -8.49
N ILE A 336 24.09 -0.12 -8.75
CA ILE A 336 23.43 1.17 -9.03
C ILE A 336 23.62 2.14 -7.86
N ARG A 337 23.34 1.71 -6.62
CA ARG A 337 23.55 2.52 -5.42
C ARG A 337 25.00 2.96 -5.26
N HIS A 338 25.94 2.05 -5.53
CA HIS A 338 27.37 2.36 -5.46
C HIS A 338 27.76 3.46 -6.45
N VAL A 339 27.25 3.41 -7.69
CA VAL A 339 27.51 4.43 -8.72
C VAL A 339 26.91 5.79 -8.33
N HIS A 340 25.68 5.81 -7.82
CA HIS A 340 25.06 7.04 -7.30
C HIS A 340 25.87 7.63 -6.14
N ASN A 341 26.28 6.81 -5.17
CA ASN A 341 27.12 7.28 -4.06
C ASN A 341 28.45 7.87 -4.53
N ARG A 342 29.15 7.22 -5.48
CA ARG A 342 30.40 7.74 -6.05
C ARG A 342 30.19 9.11 -6.70
N MET A 343 29.06 9.32 -7.39
CA MET A 343 28.71 10.62 -7.98
C MET A 343 28.44 11.66 -6.89
N SER A 344 27.63 11.34 -5.88
CA SER A 344 27.31 12.26 -4.78
C SER A 344 28.53 12.66 -3.95
N PHE A 345 29.53 11.79 -3.84
CA PHE A 345 30.82 12.07 -3.20
C PHE A 345 31.88 12.64 -4.15
N ALA A 346 31.50 13.06 -5.36
CA ALA A 346 32.39 13.62 -6.39
C ALA A 346 33.61 12.73 -6.74
N GLN A 347 33.47 11.40 -6.62
CA GLN A 347 34.50 10.42 -6.95
C GLN A 347 34.51 10.03 -8.43
N ILE A 348 33.42 10.36 -9.15
CA ILE A 348 33.27 10.19 -10.60
C ILE A 348 32.64 11.44 -11.19
N ASP A 349 32.89 11.69 -12.47
CA ASP A 349 32.21 12.76 -13.19
C ASP A 349 30.84 12.31 -13.74
N LYS A 350 30.06 13.30 -14.22
CA LYS A 350 28.74 13.04 -14.80
C LYS A 350 28.80 12.09 -16.01
N LYS A 351 29.88 12.13 -16.79
CA LYS A 351 30.01 11.31 -18.00
C LYS A 351 30.24 9.84 -17.65
N GLU A 352 31.12 9.56 -16.68
CA GLU A 352 31.33 8.21 -16.13
C GLU A 352 30.04 7.68 -15.49
N HIS A 353 29.37 8.50 -14.66
CA HIS A 353 28.08 8.15 -14.04
C HIS A 353 27.04 7.75 -15.08
N VAL A 354 26.75 8.60 -16.07
CA VAL A 354 25.76 8.33 -17.11
C VAL A 354 26.12 7.08 -17.92
N SER A 355 27.39 6.94 -18.35
CA SER A 355 27.80 5.77 -19.14
C SER A 355 27.64 4.46 -18.37
N THR A 356 27.90 4.48 -17.06
CA THR A 356 27.77 3.30 -16.20
C THR A 356 26.30 2.99 -15.91
N MET A 357 25.49 4.03 -15.65
CA MET A 357 24.06 3.90 -15.42
C MET A 357 23.31 3.38 -16.65
N ILE A 358 23.71 3.74 -17.87
CA ILE A 358 23.13 3.18 -19.11
C ILE A 358 23.33 1.66 -19.15
N LYS A 359 24.54 1.17 -18.83
CA LYS A 359 24.84 -0.28 -18.81
C LYS A 359 24.04 -0.99 -17.72
N LEU A 360 24.06 -0.47 -16.49
CA LEU A 360 23.33 -1.05 -15.36
C LEU A 360 21.81 -1.00 -15.56
N SER A 361 21.28 0.03 -16.22
CA SER A 361 19.87 0.12 -16.58
C SER A 361 19.47 -0.96 -17.58
N ALA A 362 20.32 -1.24 -18.58
CA ALA A 362 20.08 -2.35 -19.51
C ALA A 362 20.12 -3.72 -18.81
N GLU A 363 21.09 -3.93 -17.90
CA GLU A 363 21.16 -5.15 -17.07
C GLU A 363 19.90 -5.30 -16.20
N ALA A 364 19.51 -4.26 -15.45
CA ALA A 364 18.32 -4.25 -14.60
C ALA A 364 17.05 -4.55 -15.41
N LYS A 365 16.92 -3.94 -16.59
CA LYS A 365 15.77 -4.15 -17.48
C LYS A 365 15.63 -5.62 -17.87
N ASN A 366 16.72 -6.26 -18.28
CA ASN A 366 16.71 -7.67 -18.67
C ASN A 366 16.38 -8.59 -17.48
N ALA A 367 16.95 -8.31 -16.30
CA ALA A 367 16.66 -9.06 -15.08
C ALA A 367 15.18 -8.92 -14.65
N VAL A 368 14.59 -7.72 -14.77
CA VAL A 368 13.15 -7.52 -14.50
C VAL A 368 12.28 -8.24 -15.52
N ILE A 369 12.65 -8.27 -16.81
CA ILE A 369 11.95 -9.08 -17.83
C ILE A 369 12.00 -10.56 -17.46
N SER A 370 13.16 -11.07 -17.04
CA SER A 370 13.34 -12.46 -16.62
C SER A 370 12.45 -12.80 -15.42
N LEU A 371 12.42 -11.94 -14.40
CA LEU A 371 11.51 -12.07 -13.25
C LEU A 371 10.04 -12.12 -13.70
N ALA A 372 9.62 -11.19 -14.56
CA ALA A 372 8.25 -11.15 -15.08
C ALA A 372 7.91 -12.45 -15.82
N GLN A 373 8.78 -12.91 -16.73
CA GLN A 373 8.59 -14.15 -17.48
C GLN A 373 8.48 -15.36 -16.54
N SER A 374 9.35 -15.49 -15.54
CA SER A 374 9.29 -16.56 -14.53
C SER A 374 7.94 -16.58 -13.79
N ILE A 375 7.46 -15.41 -13.37
CA ILE A 375 6.17 -15.26 -12.68
C ILE A 375 5.00 -15.66 -13.59
N PHE A 376 4.98 -15.16 -14.82
CA PHE A 376 3.90 -15.40 -15.77
C PHE A 376 3.88 -16.83 -16.32
N GLN A 377 5.05 -17.45 -16.52
CA GLN A 377 5.15 -18.87 -16.83
C GLN A 377 4.53 -19.70 -15.70
N LYS A 378 4.90 -19.44 -14.45
CA LYS A 378 4.31 -20.15 -13.29
C LYS A 378 2.80 -19.97 -13.21
N TYR A 379 2.27 -18.77 -13.47
CA TYR A 379 0.83 -18.53 -13.53
C TYR A 379 0.12 -19.42 -14.56
N SER A 380 0.70 -19.59 -15.75
CA SER A 380 0.10 -20.40 -16.83
C SER A 380 0.09 -21.91 -16.53
N HIS A 381 0.97 -22.38 -15.63
CA HIS A 381 1.07 -23.80 -15.27
C HIS A 381 0.31 -24.14 -13.97
N ASP A 382 0.27 -23.22 -13.01
CA ASP A 382 -0.34 -23.43 -11.68
C ASP A 382 -0.97 -22.14 -11.14
N VAL A 383 -2.26 -21.97 -11.42
CA VAL A 383 -3.02 -20.78 -11.01
C VAL A 383 -3.21 -20.75 -9.48
N GLN A 384 -3.31 -21.90 -8.82
CA GLN A 384 -3.58 -21.96 -7.37
C GLN A 384 -2.39 -21.42 -6.57
N TYR A 385 -1.16 -21.75 -6.99
CA TYR A 385 0.07 -21.30 -6.32
C TYR A 385 0.77 -20.13 -7.02
N SER A 386 0.10 -19.51 -7.99
CA SER A 386 0.65 -18.38 -8.72
C SER A 386 0.95 -17.18 -7.83
N ALA A 387 2.05 -16.51 -8.17
CA ALA A 387 2.43 -15.23 -7.63
C ALA A 387 1.52 -14.07 -8.09
N ILE A 388 0.64 -14.30 -9.07
CA ILE A 388 -0.31 -13.30 -9.55
C ILE A 388 -1.73 -13.72 -9.16
N ARG A 389 -2.46 -12.79 -8.55
CA ARG A 389 -3.90 -12.87 -8.31
C ARG A 389 -4.62 -11.85 -9.18
N ILE A 390 -5.73 -12.27 -9.75
CA ILE A 390 -6.59 -11.45 -10.61
C ILE A 390 -7.94 -11.32 -9.94
N TYR A 391 -8.46 -10.10 -9.90
CA TYR A 391 -9.76 -9.79 -9.32
C TYR A 391 -10.74 -9.32 -10.39
N SER A 392 -12.02 -9.59 -10.16
CA SER A 392 -13.11 -9.24 -11.09
C SER A 392 -13.50 -7.76 -11.02
N VAL A 393 -13.13 -7.07 -9.94
CA VAL A 393 -13.44 -5.66 -9.70
C VAL A 393 -12.15 -4.88 -9.57
N LYS A 394 -12.09 -3.74 -10.27
CA LYS A 394 -10.99 -2.79 -10.20
C LYS A 394 -11.01 -2.08 -8.85
N PHE A 395 -9.88 -2.10 -8.14
CA PHE A 395 -9.65 -1.23 -7.00
C PHE A 395 -8.58 -0.19 -7.34
N ARG A 396 -9.02 1.04 -7.61
CA ARG A 396 -8.13 2.12 -8.03
C ARG A 396 -7.26 2.60 -6.87
N GLY A 397 -6.00 2.88 -7.18
CA GLY A 397 -4.97 3.28 -6.23
C GLY A 397 -3.91 2.19 -6.12
N VAL A 398 -3.07 2.28 -5.11
CA VAL A 398 -2.06 1.26 -4.82
C VAL A 398 -2.24 0.73 -3.41
N HIS A 399 -2.20 -0.60 -3.26
CA HIS A 399 -2.13 -1.23 -1.95
C HIS A 399 -0.87 -2.10 -1.85
N ILE A 400 -0.11 -1.88 -0.79
CA ILE A 400 1.09 -2.66 -0.45
C ILE A 400 0.83 -3.35 0.88
N GLU A 401 1.11 -4.64 0.93
CA GLU A 401 1.09 -5.42 2.15
C GLU A 401 2.42 -6.16 2.31
N THR A 402 3.07 -6.03 3.47
CA THR A 402 4.31 -6.73 3.77
C THR A 402 4.15 -7.59 5.00
N GLU A 403 4.76 -8.76 5.02
CA GLU A 403 4.78 -9.65 6.18
C GLU A 403 6.21 -10.01 6.55
N ILE A 404 6.56 -9.78 7.82
CA ILE A 404 7.83 -10.14 8.44
C ILE A 404 7.54 -11.26 9.45
N PRO A 405 7.97 -12.51 9.19
CA PRO A 405 7.85 -13.60 10.14
C PRO A 405 8.58 -13.28 11.44
N GLN A 406 8.04 -13.73 12.57
CA GLN A 406 8.77 -13.71 13.84
C GLN A 406 9.63 -14.96 13.95
N GLU A 407 10.87 -14.79 14.40
CA GLU A 407 11.66 -15.91 14.89
C GLU A 407 10.99 -16.42 16.17
N ILE A 408 10.30 -17.55 16.06
CA ILE A 408 9.81 -18.27 17.24
C ILE A 408 11.05 -18.89 17.87
N ASN A 409 11.64 -18.20 18.85
CA ASN A 409 12.58 -18.84 19.75
C ASN A 409 11.84 -20.01 20.42
N GLN A 410 12.20 -21.23 20.01
CA GLN A 410 11.74 -22.46 20.66
C GLN A 410 12.45 -22.66 21.99
#